data_AF-A0A7J5C2X0-F1
#
_entry.id   AF-A0A7J5C2X0-F1
#
_cell.length_a   1.000
_cell.length_b   1.000
_cell.length_c   1.000
_cell.angle_alpha   90.00
_cell.angle_beta   90.00
_cell.angle_gamma   90.00
#
_symmetry.space_group_name_H-M   'P 1'
#
loop_
_entity.id
_entity.type
_entity.pdbx_description
1 polymer ?
#
loop_
_entity_poly.entity_id
_entity_poly.type
_entity_poly.pdbx_seq_one_letter_code
_entity_poly.pdbx_strand_id
1 'polypeptide(L)'
;GWAEGAPAATATLPGPPPEDVRAEPRTRPGAGGGDQPPPPPVAPAPTPPGGSRRRWRIAVAAALVIAVAGGGAAVATLRPDPTRQAGEAPRTAGPAQSAGPSGAATPAATPSAEQGLGGKPGASPSASTGNTPGFAGTRLTLPGASIGVQNGESFGQALSRSDRTFGKLRMARVFFPGLPPAWNGSRADVVDRTVVVSFKASPQDINSGKYDSRLSSWFASIPREHNVYWSYFHEPEDDVERGAFTTAAYRTAWKRVAGLANRAGNPKLINTLILMCWTLDPKSGRSFDAFYPGGDVIETLGWDCYNWGAKWKRYAPPQEIYGEMISKSKALGKPWGVAETGSDLVPGDSGSGRANWIRSMTGFLNGQRPEFVAYYNQVVSQGDFRLLDQPSIQAWKSFCVA
;
A
#
# COMPACT_ATOMS: atom_id res chain seq x y z
N GLY A 1 -7.40 -4.81 39.17
CA GLY A 1 -8.87 -4.87 39.09
C GLY A 1 -9.37 -3.59 38.50
N TRP A 2 -10.48 -3.66 37.76
CA TRP A 2 -11.08 -2.68 36.84
C TRP A 2 -10.69 -2.88 35.38
N ALA A 3 -11.70 -3.40 34.69
CA ALA A 3 -11.84 -3.64 33.27
C ALA A 3 -12.59 -2.47 32.62
N GLU A 4 -12.40 -2.31 31.31
CA GLU A 4 -13.32 -1.76 30.29
C GLU A 4 -12.47 -1.72 29.00
N GLY A 5 -12.77 -2.40 27.89
CA GLY A 5 -14.06 -2.81 27.34
C GLY A 5 -14.52 -1.80 26.29
N ALA A 6 -13.85 -1.74 25.13
CA ALA A 6 -14.32 -0.95 23.98
C ALA A 6 -14.33 -1.80 22.70
N PRO A 7 -15.34 -1.66 21.83
CA PRO A 7 -15.82 -2.72 20.94
C PRO A 7 -15.11 -2.75 19.59
N ALA A 8 -15.04 -3.96 19.01
CA ALA A 8 -14.74 -4.17 17.60
C ALA A 8 -15.89 -3.61 16.75
N ALA A 9 -15.60 -2.57 15.96
CA ALA A 9 -16.52 -2.05 14.96
C ALA A 9 -16.54 -2.99 13.74
N THR A 10 -17.59 -3.80 13.64
CA THR A 10 -17.97 -4.51 12.42
C THR A 10 -18.84 -3.56 11.60
N ALA A 11 -18.30 -3.02 10.51
CA ALA A 11 -19.06 -2.16 9.60
C ALA A 11 -19.82 -3.02 8.59
N THR A 12 -21.14 -3.13 8.79
CA THR A 12 -22.09 -3.68 7.83
C THR A 12 -22.36 -2.64 6.74
N LEU A 13 -22.21 -3.03 5.48
CA LEU A 13 -22.49 -2.22 4.29
C LEU A 13 -24.01 -2.00 4.11
N PRO A 14 -24.51 -0.77 3.87
CA PRO A 14 -25.77 -0.59 3.16
C PRO A 14 -25.53 -0.52 1.64
N GLY A 15 -26.45 -1.13 0.89
CA GLY A 15 -26.41 -1.19 -0.57
C GLY A 15 -26.58 0.16 -1.28
N PRO A 16 -26.44 0.18 -2.61
CA PRO A 16 -26.44 1.41 -3.41
C PRO A 16 -27.83 2.08 -3.45
N PRO A 17 -27.89 3.42 -3.56
CA PRO A 17 -29.15 4.15 -3.75
C PRO A 17 -29.69 3.99 -5.19
N PRO A 18 -30.99 4.25 -5.40
CA PRO A 18 -31.64 4.03 -6.69
C PRO A 18 -31.28 5.07 -7.75
N GLU A 19 -31.22 4.61 -9.00
CA GLU A 19 -31.18 5.43 -10.21
C GLU A 19 -32.53 6.11 -10.44
N ASP A 20 -32.52 7.43 -10.63
CA ASP A 20 -33.35 8.14 -11.63
C ASP A 20 -33.09 9.65 -11.53
N VAL A 21 -32.71 10.28 -12.66
CA VAL A 21 -33.38 11.46 -13.25
C VAL A 21 -32.79 11.65 -14.65
N ARG A 22 -33.64 11.42 -15.66
CA ARG A 22 -33.46 11.84 -17.05
C ARG A 22 -33.44 13.37 -17.13
N ALA A 23 -32.47 13.92 -17.86
CA ALA A 23 -32.53 15.30 -18.36
C ALA A 23 -32.61 15.28 -19.89
N GLU A 24 -33.66 15.88 -20.43
CA GLU A 24 -33.91 16.09 -21.86
C GLU A 24 -32.91 17.09 -22.50
N PRO A 25 -32.70 17.02 -23.83
CA PRO A 25 -31.73 17.88 -24.51
C PRO A 25 -32.32 19.26 -24.87
N ARG A 26 -31.56 20.31 -24.54
CA ARG A 26 -31.81 21.67 -25.02
C ARG A 26 -31.43 21.80 -26.50
N THR A 27 -32.40 22.23 -27.29
CA THR A 27 -32.27 22.72 -28.67
C THR A 27 -31.56 24.08 -28.74
N ARG A 28 -30.74 24.28 -29.77
CA ARG A 28 -30.43 25.60 -30.35
C ARG A 28 -30.13 25.50 -31.87
N PRO A 29 -30.27 26.61 -32.61
CA PRO A 29 -30.71 26.58 -34.01
C PRO A 29 -29.59 26.84 -35.04
N GLY A 30 -29.78 26.23 -36.22
CA GLY A 30 -29.81 26.88 -37.54
C GLY A 30 -28.56 27.58 -38.11
N ALA A 31 -27.92 26.92 -39.08
CA ALA A 31 -27.40 27.43 -40.36
C ALA A 31 -26.90 26.18 -41.13
N GLY A 32 -27.17 25.87 -42.40
CA GLY A 32 -27.57 26.62 -43.58
C GLY A 32 -26.70 26.09 -44.74
N GLY A 33 -27.29 25.50 -45.78
CA GLY A 33 -26.64 25.31 -47.10
C GLY A 33 -26.62 23.91 -47.71
N GLY A 34 -27.30 23.77 -48.87
CA GLY A 34 -26.73 23.12 -50.06
C GLY A 34 -27.09 21.65 -50.36
N ASP A 35 -28.06 21.48 -51.26
CA ASP A 35 -28.19 20.43 -52.30
C ASP A 35 -27.61 19.02 -52.03
N GLN A 36 -28.50 18.08 -51.72
CA GLN A 36 -28.29 16.66 -52.01
C GLN A 36 -29.62 15.98 -52.38
N PRO A 37 -29.68 15.19 -53.48
CA PRO A 37 -30.89 14.46 -53.87
C PRO A 37 -31.16 13.26 -52.93
N PRO A 38 -32.43 12.83 -52.81
CA PRO A 38 -32.83 11.84 -51.81
C PRO A 38 -32.27 10.43 -52.11
N PRO A 39 -31.89 9.66 -51.08
CA PRO A 39 -31.52 8.26 -51.25
C PRO A 39 -32.77 7.38 -51.56
N PRO A 40 -32.58 6.26 -52.30
CA PRO A 40 -33.66 5.35 -52.68
C PRO A 40 -34.23 4.56 -51.50
N PRO A 41 -35.45 4.00 -51.62
CA PRO A 41 -36.16 3.35 -50.52
C PRO A 41 -35.49 2.04 -50.08
N VAL A 42 -35.35 1.90 -48.75
CA VAL A 42 -34.86 0.69 -48.09
C VAL A 42 -35.97 -0.36 -48.07
N ALA A 43 -35.68 -1.56 -48.57
CA ALA A 43 -36.57 -2.72 -48.53
C ALA A 43 -36.82 -3.21 -47.08
N PRO A 44 -38.02 -3.75 -46.77
CA PRO A 44 -38.30 -4.29 -45.44
C PRO A 44 -37.62 -5.64 -45.22
N ALA A 45 -36.96 -5.79 -44.07
CA ALA A 45 -36.44 -7.06 -43.56
C ALA A 45 -37.37 -7.62 -42.46
N PRO A 46 -37.31 -8.94 -42.17
CA PRO A 46 -38.51 -9.78 -42.07
C PRO A 46 -39.09 -9.94 -40.67
N THR A 47 -40.38 -10.28 -40.64
CA THR A 47 -41.15 -10.71 -39.47
C THR A 47 -40.60 -12.01 -38.88
N PRO A 48 -40.41 -12.14 -37.56
CA PRO A 48 -40.21 -13.43 -36.91
C PRO A 48 -41.56 -14.17 -36.77
N PRO A 49 -41.63 -15.47 -37.05
CA PRO A 49 -42.84 -16.25 -36.79
C PRO A 49 -43.00 -16.49 -35.29
N GLY A 50 -44.19 -16.19 -34.80
CA GLY A 50 -44.60 -16.47 -33.43
C GLY A 50 -44.97 -17.94 -33.20
N GLY A 51 -45.02 -18.29 -31.91
CA GLY A 51 -45.48 -19.58 -31.39
C GLY A 51 -44.49 -20.09 -30.34
N SER A 52 -44.84 -20.41 -29.10
CA SER A 52 -46.13 -20.71 -28.52
C SER A 52 -46.13 -20.40 -27.02
N ARG A 53 -47.30 -19.98 -26.55
CA ARG A 53 -47.63 -19.82 -25.14
C ARG A 53 -47.64 -21.20 -24.46
N ARG A 54 -46.96 -21.36 -23.32
CA ARG A 54 -47.42 -22.28 -22.28
C ARG A 54 -47.42 -21.59 -20.93
N ARG A 55 -48.63 -21.49 -20.40
CA ARG A 55 -49.01 -21.00 -19.08
C ARG A 55 -48.47 -21.94 -18.01
N TRP A 56 -47.95 -21.42 -16.91
CA TRP A 56 -48.20 -21.94 -15.55
C TRP A 56 -48.21 -20.76 -14.58
N ARG A 57 -49.25 -20.71 -13.74
CA ARG A 57 -49.53 -19.71 -12.70
C ARG A 57 -49.35 -20.39 -11.33
N ILE A 58 -48.78 -19.65 -10.37
CA ILE A 58 -49.04 -19.69 -8.91
C ILE A 58 -48.51 -20.99 -8.21
N ALA A 59 -47.83 -21.01 -7.05
CA ALA A 59 -47.96 -20.25 -5.81
C ALA A 59 -46.76 -20.45 -4.85
N VAL A 60 -46.55 -19.43 -4.01
CA VAL A 60 -46.32 -19.47 -2.53
C VAL A 60 -44.97 -19.94 -1.96
N ALA A 61 -44.53 -19.10 -1.01
CA ALA A 61 -43.35 -19.14 -0.17
C ALA A 61 -43.29 -20.31 0.83
N ALA A 62 -42.08 -20.65 1.26
CA ALA A 62 -41.79 -21.09 2.63
C ALA A 62 -40.32 -20.84 2.97
N ALA A 63 -40.10 -20.19 4.12
CA ALA A 63 -38.81 -20.02 4.75
C ALA A 63 -38.34 -21.35 5.38
N LEU A 64 -37.03 -21.57 5.42
CA LEU A 64 -36.43 -22.45 6.42
C LEU A 64 -35.08 -21.87 6.88
N VAL A 65 -35.12 -21.35 8.11
CA VAL A 65 -33.95 -21.12 8.96
C VAL A 65 -33.57 -22.49 9.54
N ILE A 66 -32.33 -22.92 9.31
CA ILE A 66 -31.70 -23.96 10.13
C ILE A 66 -30.46 -23.35 10.77
N ALA A 67 -30.57 -23.13 12.07
CA ALA A 67 -29.45 -22.97 12.97
C ALA A 67 -28.78 -24.33 13.17
N VAL A 68 -27.46 -24.39 13.04
CA VAL A 68 -26.64 -25.45 13.64
C VAL A 68 -25.74 -24.79 14.66
N ALA A 69 -26.10 -25.03 15.92
CA ALA A 69 -25.27 -24.80 17.09
C ALA A 69 -24.26 -25.95 17.26
N GLY A 70 -23.08 -25.62 17.80
CA GLY A 70 -22.01 -26.54 18.17
C GLY A 70 -20.67 -25.88 17.85
N GLY A 71 -19.96 -25.21 18.75
CA GLY A 71 -19.79 -25.46 20.19
C GLY A 71 -18.47 -26.21 20.37
N GLY A 72 -17.42 -25.51 20.81
CA GLY A 72 -16.12 -26.15 21.11
C GLY A 72 -14.92 -25.21 21.14
N ALA A 73 -14.97 -24.12 21.92
CA ALA A 73 -13.76 -23.41 22.32
C ALA A 73 -13.14 -24.12 23.53
N ALA A 74 -11.98 -24.76 23.35
CA ALA A 74 -11.17 -25.27 24.45
C ALA A 74 -10.36 -24.12 25.04
N VAL A 75 -10.85 -23.57 26.15
CA VAL A 75 -10.09 -22.69 27.05
C VAL A 75 -9.42 -23.59 28.08
N ALA A 76 -8.10 -23.73 27.99
CA ALA A 76 -7.31 -24.36 29.04
C ALA A 76 -7.05 -23.33 30.15
N THR A 77 -7.84 -23.39 31.23
CA THR A 77 -7.54 -22.73 32.49
C THR A 77 -6.82 -23.71 33.42
N LEU A 78 -5.53 -23.45 33.67
CA LEU A 78 -4.79 -24.07 34.76
C LEU A 78 -5.22 -23.41 36.08
N ARG A 79 -5.86 -24.18 36.95
CA ARG A 79 -5.97 -23.91 38.39
C ARG A 79 -4.67 -24.32 39.09
N PRO A 80 -4.28 -23.63 40.18
CA PRO A 80 -3.56 -24.25 41.28
C PRO A 80 -4.47 -24.41 42.51
N ASP A 81 -4.24 -25.51 43.23
CA ASP A 81 -4.83 -25.87 44.52
C ASP A 81 -4.51 -24.89 45.66
N PRO A 82 -5.38 -24.76 46.69
CA PRO A 82 -5.07 -24.12 47.95
C PRO A 82 -4.87 -25.13 49.09
N THR A 83 -3.91 -24.84 49.98
CA THR A 83 -3.73 -25.19 51.42
C THR A 83 -2.21 -25.19 51.68
N ARG A 84 -1.62 -24.65 52.76
CA ARG A 84 -2.03 -24.48 54.15
C ARG A 84 -1.06 -23.52 54.89
N GLN A 85 -1.63 -22.67 55.76
CA GLN A 85 -1.18 -22.16 57.08
C GLN A 85 0.27 -21.65 57.37
N ALA A 86 0.27 -20.36 57.79
CA ALA A 86 0.66 -19.81 59.11
C ALA A 86 2.15 -19.67 59.52
N GLY A 87 2.45 -18.47 60.06
CA GLY A 87 3.65 -18.12 60.81
C GLY A 87 4.08 -16.66 60.53
N GLU A 88 3.44 -15.66 61.13
CA GLU A 88 3.92 -14.94 62.32
C GLU A 88 4.66 -13.63 61.96
N ALA A 89 4.14 -12.50 62.45
CA ALA A 89 4.76 -11.17 62.38
C ALA A 89 5.71 -10.99 63.58
N PRO A 90 6.69 -10.06 63.49
CA PRO A 90 6.47 -8.82 64.25
C PRO A 90 7.01 -7.53 63.62
N ARG A 91 6.14 -6.51 63.69
CA ARG A 91 6.30 -5.10 64.13
C ARG A 91 7.66 -4.35 64.05
N THR A 92 7.48 -3.09 63.61
CA THR A 92 8.09 -1.80 64.04
C THR A 92 9.53 -1.43 63.65
N ALA A 93 9.66 -0.38 62.82
CA ALA A 93 10.20 0.94 63.21
C ALA A 93 10.18 1.92 62.01
N GLY A 94 9.70 3.14 62.22
CA GLY A 94 10.16 4.33 61.48
C GLY A 94 10.75 5.31 62.50
N PRO A 95 11.00 6.59 62.17
CA PRO A 95 11.44 7.19 60.91
C PRO A 95 12.81 7.89 61.10
N ALA A 96 13.41 8.41 60.02
CA ALA A 96 14.47 9.43 60.15
C ALA A 96 14.33 10.50 59.07
N GLN A 97 14.03 11.71 59.52
CA GLN A 97 14.17 12.97 58.78
C GLN A 97 15.66 13.36 58.74
N SER A 98 16.10 14.04 57.69
CA SER A 98 17.09 15.11 57.85
C SER A 98 16.99 16.17 56.75
N ALA A 99 17.34 17.39 57.15
CA ALA A 99 17.12 18.69 56.56
C ALA A 99 17.87 18.99 55.23
N GLY A 100 17.40 20.02 54.53
CA GLY A 100 18.02 20.63 53.33
C GLY A 100 19.32 21.42 53.62
N PRO A 101 19.78 22.28 52.68
CA PRO A 101 19.06 23.52 52.39
C PRO A 101 19.06 24.02 50.92
N SER A 102 18.19 25.00 50.73
CA SER A 102 18.02 26.02 49.69
C SER A 102 19.11 26.24 48.64
N GLY A 103 18.66 26.27 47.38
CA GLY A 103 19.27 27.03 46.29
C GLY A 103 18.17 27.58 45.40
N ALA A 104 17.92 28.89 45.48
CA ALA A 104 17.01 29.60 44.60
C ALA A 104 17.59 29.68 43.18
N ALA A 105 16.79 29.33 42.18
CA ALA A 105 17.05 29.65 40.78
C ALA A 105 15.74 30.04 40.07
N THR A 106 15.84 31.18 39.42
CA THR A 106 14.87 32.00 38.68
C THR A 106 14.19 31.22 37.54
N PRO A 107 12.99 31.62 37.07
CA PRO A 107 12.22 30.85 36.11
C PRO A 107 12.82 30.98 34.69
N ALA A 108 13.25 29.84 34.14
CA ALA A 108 13.67 29.75 32.74
C ALA A 108 12.46 29.49 31.83
N ALA A 109 12.41 30.25 30.75
CA ALA A 109 11.30 30.38 29.83
C ALA A 109 10.92 29.08 29.08
N THR A 110 9.62 28.93 28.88
CA THR A 110 8.99 28.06 27.89
C THR A 110 9.54 28.39 26.48
N PRO A 111 10.11 27.44 25.72
CA PRO A 111 10.40 27.68 24.31
C PRO A 111 9.11 27.56 23.50
N SER A 112 8.65 28.70 22.98
CA SER A 112 7.63 28.79 21.94
C SER A 112 8.03 27.98 20.70
N ALA A 113 7.05 27.26 20.17
CA ALA A 113 7.10 26.59 18.89
C ALA A 113 7.07 27.61 17.74
N GLU A 114 8.20 28.29 17.48
CA GLU A 114 8.33 29.20 16.34
C GLU A 114 9.81 29.55 16.07
N GLN A 115 10.65 28.55 15.78
CA GLN A 115 12.01 28.79 15.26
C GLN A 115 12.35 27.81 14.13
N GLY A 116 12.22 28.35 12.90
CA GLY A 116 13.05 28.10 11.71
C GLY A 116 13.54 26.68 11.41
N LEU A 117 12.77 25.93 10.63
CA LEU A 117 13.33 24.90 9.74
C LEU A 117 13.93 25.59 8.51
N GLY A 118 15.13 26.15 8.65
CA GLY A 118 15.82 26.82 7.55
C GLY A 118 17.33 26.89 7.75
N GLY A 119 18.09 26.40 6.77
CA GLY A 119 19.49 26.74 6.58
C GLY A 119 20.49 25.59 6.71
N LYS A 120 20.72 24.85 5.60
CA LYS A 120 22.04 24.24 5.36
C LYS A 120 23.06 25.39 5.28
N PRO A 121 24.26 25.28 5.89
CA PRO A 121 25.38 26.16 5.55
C PRO A 121 25.68 26.04 4.04
N GLY A 122 25.72 27.19 3.37
CA GLY A 122 25.93 27.30 1.93
C GLY A 122 27.32 26.82 1.52
N ALA A 123 27.36 25.89 0.57
CA ALA A 123 28.51 25.73 -0.31
C ALA A 123 28.24 26.60 -1.55
N SER A 124 29.07 27.63 -1.76
CA SER A 124 29.08 28.45 -2.96
C SER A 124 29.21 27.59 -4.22
N PRO A 125 28.59 28.00 -5.36
CA PRO A 125 28.65 27.25 -6.60
C PRO A 125 30.00 27.46 -7.27
N SER A 126 30.94 26.55 -7.07
CA SER A 126 32.05 26.42 -8.02
C SER A 126 31.51 25.79 -9.30
N ALA A 127 31.56 26.56 -10.38
CA ALA A 127 31.38 26.08 -11.73
C ALA A 127 32.42 24.99 -12.03
N SER A 128 32.00 23.73 -11.88
CA SER A 128 32.70 22.59 -12.45
C SER A 128 31.90 22.13 -13.66
N THR A 129 32.50 22.27 -14.83
CA THR A 129 32.26 21.47 -16.03
C THR A 129 32.51 19.99 -15.69
N GLY A 130 31.59 19.41 -14.91
CA GLY A 130 31.62 18.02 -14.49
C GLY A 130 30.66 17.24 -15.34
N ASN A 131 31.20 16.36 -16.19
CA ASN A 131 30.48 15.22 -16.74
C ASN A 131 29.56 14.65 -15.65
N THR A 132 28.24 14.84 -15.79
CA THR A 132 27.30 14.02 -15.04
C THR A 132 27.63 12.58 -15.44
N PRO A 133 28.06 11.70 -14.53
CA PRO A 133 28.19 10.30 -14.88
C PRO A 133 26.80 9.85 -15.28
N GLY A 134 26.57 9.69 -16.59
CA GLY A 134 25.41 8.96 -17.08
C GLY A 134 25.38 7.65 -16.33
N PHE A 135 24.25 7.35 -15.70
CA PHE A 135 24.05 6.16 -14.88
C PHE A 135 24.68 4.94 -15.58
N ALA A 136 25.81 4.48 -15.04
CA ALA A 136 26.54 3.33 -15.56
C ALA A 136 25.75 2.08 -15.17
N GLY A 137 24.77 1.76 -16.00
CA GLY A 137 23.77 0.77 -15.71
C GLY A 137 24.37 -0.63 -15.58
N THR A 138 24.50 -1.08 -14.35
CA THR A 138 24.84 -2.46 -13.95
C THR A 138 23.79 -3.09 -13.02
N ARG A 139 22.72 -2.38 -12.65
CA ARG A 139 21.73 -2.92 -11.71
C ARG A 139 20.65 -3.74 -12.43
N LEU A 140 20.72 -5.07 -12.30
CA LEU A 140 19.58 -5.95 -12.56
C LEU A 140 18.43 -5.56 -11.63
N THR A 141 17.22 -5.41 -12.16
CA THR A 141 16.01 -5.20 -11.36
C THR A 141 15.87 -6.27 -10.28
N LEU A 142 15.43 -5.90 -9.08
CA LEU A 142 15.19 -6.83 -7.99
C LEU A 142 13.75 -7.40 -8.06
N PRO A 143 13.58 -8.64 -8.57
CA PRO A 143 12.29 -9.33 -8.50
C PRO A 143 11.93 -9.66 -7.05
N GLY A 144 10.67 -9.45 -6.69
CA GLY A 144 10.16 -9.82 -5.37
C GLY A 144 8.64 -9.98 -5.32
N ALA A 145 8.09 -10.06 -4.11
CA ALA A 145 6.66 -10.18 -3.93
C ALA A 145 6.21 -9.60 -2.59
N SER A 146 4.92 -9.27 -2.50
CA SER A 146 4.27 -9.10 -1.21
C SER A 146 4.13 -10.45 -0.52
N ILE A 147 4.48 -10.50 0.77
CA ILE A 147 4.44 -11.73 1.55
C ILE A 147 3.16 -11.76 2.37
N GLY A 148 2.18 -12.55 1.90
CA GLY A 148 0.96 -12.84 2.63
C GLY A 148 1.12 -14.08 3.50
N VAL A 149 0.81 -13.95 4.79
CA VAL A 149 0.79 -15.04 5.78
C VAL A 149 -0.48 -15.87 5.62
N GLN A 150 -0.36 -17.19 5.64
CA GLN A 150 -1.44 -18.16 5.45
C GLN A 150 -1.46 -19.20 6.58
N ASN A 151 -2.65 -19.68 6.95
CA ASN A 151 -2.83 -20.86 7.81
C ASN A 151 -2.02 -20.84 9.13
N GLY A 152 -1.95 -19.69 9.80
CA GLY A 152 -1.24 -19.54 11.07
C GLY A 152 0.29 -19.61 10.97
N GLU A 153 0.87 -19.57 9.76
CA GLU A 153 2.32 -19.56 9.60
C GLU A 153 2.96 -18.28 10.18
N SER A 154 4.24 -18.36 10.55
CA SER A 154 5.04 -17.18 10.84
C SER A 154 5.41 -16.45 9.54
N PHE A 155 5.80 -15.17 9.63
CA PHE A 155 6.23 -14.44 8.44
C PHE A 155 7.45 -15.09 7.75
N GLY A 156 8.40 -15.66 8.53
CA GLY A 156 9.54 -16.39 7.96
C GLY A 156 9.13 -17.65 7.21
N GLN A 157 8.08 -18.36 7.68
CA GLN A 157 7.49 -19.48 6.96
C GLN A 157 6.81 -19.03 5.66
N ALA A 158 6.08 -17.91 5.70
CA ALA A 158 5.45 -17.30 4.53
C ALA A 158 6.48 -16.89 3.47
N LEU A 159 7.58 -16.26 3.89
CA LEU A 159 8.70 -15.91 3.02
C LEU A 159 9.33 -17.16 2.40
N SER A 160 9.61 -18.18 3.21
CA SER A 160 10.17 -19.45 2.75
C SER A 160 9.24 -20.20 1.77
N ARG A 161 7.92 -20.09 1.96
CA ARG A 161 6.92 -20.61 1.02
C ARG A 161 6.95 -19.83 -0.30
N SER A 162 6.98 -18.50 -0.25
CA SER A 162 7.10 -17.66 -1.44
C SER A 162 8.38 -17.95 -2.22
N ASP A 163 9.52 -18.10 -1.54
CA ASP A 163 10.82 -18.47 -2.16
C ASP A 163 10.76 -19.85 -2.84
N ARG A 164 10.07 -20.83 -2.25
CA ARG A 164 9.88 -22.15 -2.90
C ARG A 164 8.99 -22.05 -4.15
N THR A 165 7.92 -21.26 -4.07
CA THR A 165 6.96 -21.09 -5.18
C THR A 165 7.59 -20.34 -6.34
N PHE A 166 8.27 -19.22 -6.07
CA PHE A 166 8.74 -18.28 -7.09
C PHE A 166 10.25 -18.34 -7.35
N GLY A 167 11.00 -19.21 -6.67
CA GLY A 167 12.45 -19.07 -6.60
C GLY A 167 12.84 -18.01 -5.57
N LYS A 168 14.13 -17.99 -5.18
CA LYS A 168 14.62 -17.08 -4.14
C LYS A 168 14.37 -15.63 -4.56
N LEU A 169 13.40 -14.97 -3.92
CA LEU A 169 13.08 -13.57 -4.18
C LEU A 169 14.29 -12.70 -3.81
N ARG A 170 14.56 -11.68 -4.62
CA ARG A 170 15.67 -10.74 -4.39
C ARG A 170 15.26 -9.54 -3.54
N MET A 171 13.96 -9.30 -3.42
CA MET A 171 13.39 -8.35 -2.46
C MET A 171 12.06 -8.85 -1.89
N ALA A 172 11.65 -8.34 -0.73
CA ALA A 172 10.34 -8.61 -0.13
C ALA A 172 9.56 -7.32 0.15
N ARG A 173 8.26 -7.31 -0.15
CA ARG A 173 7.34 -6.20 0.18
C ARG A 173 6.61 -6.52 1.48
N VAL A 174 6.71 -5.62 2.45
CA VAL A 174 6.28 -5.78 3.85
C VAL A 174 5.38 -4.63 4.26
N PHE A 175 4.24 -4.92 4.90
CA PHE A 175 3.25 -3.90 5.28
C PHE A 175 2.99 -3.87 6.77
N PHE A 176 3.20 -2.75 7.45
CA PHE A 176 2.69 -2.52 8.79
C PHE A 176 1.36 -1.74 8.73
N PRO A 177 0.24 -2.29 9.28
CA PRO A 177 -1.05 -1.60 9.23
C PRO A 177 -1.08 -0.32 10.08
N GLY A 178 -0.18 -0.22 11.06
CA GLY A 178 0.11 0.99 11.81
C GLY A 178 1.61 1.29 11.78
N LEU A 179 2.09 1.99 12.79
CA LEU A 179 3.54 2.17 12.98
C LEU A 179 4.25 0.82 13.11
N PRO A 180 5.48 0.71 12.56
CA PRO A 180 6.26 -0.50 12.71
C PRO A 180 6.59 -0.77 14.19
N PRO A 181 6.69 -2.04 14.62
CA PRO A 181 7.28 -2.39 15.90
C PRO A 181 8.79 -2.12 15.88
N ALA A 182 9.51 -2.47 16.95
CA ALA A 182 10.97 -2.52 16.91
C ALA A 182 11.42 -3.38 15.73
N TRP A 183 12.56 -3.03 15.10
CA TRP A 183 13.05 -3.79 13.94
C TRP A 183 13.29 -5.25 14.33
N ASN A 184 14.11 -5.49 15.35
CA ASN A 184 14.46 -6.83 15.84
C ASN A 184 13.19 -7.64 16.17
N GLY A 185 13.09 -8.83 15.60
CA GLY A 185 11.94 -9.73 15.75
C GLY A 185 10.70 -9.32 14.94
N SER A 186 10.76 -8.23 14.16
CA SER A 186 9.69 -7.89 13.23
C SER A 186 9.71 -8.77 11.99
N ARG A 187 8.62 -8.75 11.23
CA ARG A 187 8.57 -9.35 9.89
C ARG A 187 9.57 -8.78 8.88
N ALA A 188 10.07 -7.55 9.08
CA ALA A 188 11.09 -7.00 8.19
C ALA A 188 12.48 -7.57 8.52
N ASP A 189 12.70 -7.95 9.78
CA ASP A 189 13.98 -8.45 10.28
C ASP A 189 14.30 -9.88 9.83
N VAL A 190 13.27 -10.70 9.59
CA VAL A 190 13.47 -12.05 9.03
C VAL A 190 13.82 -12.05 7.54
N VAL A 191 13.90 -10.86 6.90
CA VAL A 191 14.28 -10.69 5.50
C VAL A 191 15.77 -10.36 5.43
N ASP A 192 16.59 -11.32 4.99
CA ASP A 192 18.05 -11.21 4.85
C ASP A 192 18.51 -10.51 3.55
N ARG A 193 17.65 -9.70 2.94
CA ARG A 193 17.83 -9.07 1.62
C ARG A 193 17.06 -7.77 1.53
N THR A 194 17.10 -7.08 0.38
CA THR A 194 16.38 -5.82 0.19
C THR A 194 14.92 -5.95 0.58
N VAL A 195 14.41 -4.97 1.33
CA VAL A 195 13.01 -4.93 1.75
C VAL A 195 12.39 -3.59 1.39
N VAL A 196 11.15 -3.64 0.90
CA VAL A 196 10.30 -2.47 0.73
C VAL A 196 9.25 -2.52 1.83
N VAL A 197 9.31 -1.58 2.77
CA VAL A 197 8.45 -1.53 3.96
C VAL A 197 7.48 -0.37 3.84
N SER A 198 6.19 -0.63 3.96
CA SER A 198 5.16 0.41 4.11
C SER A 198 4.60 0.40 5.52
N PHE A 199 4.34 1.58 6.10
CA PHE A 199 3.62 1.72 7.37
C PHE A 199 2.66 2.91 7.34
N LYS A 200 1.60 2.90 8.16
CA LYS A 200 0.61 4.00 8.21
C LYS A 200 0.50 4.60 9.61
N ALA A 201 0.35 5.91 9.67
CA ALA A 201 -0.01 6.68 10.86
C ALA A 201 -0.70 7.96 10.39
N SER A 202 -1.66 8.50 11.15
CA SER A 202 -2.34 9.74 10.76
C SER A 202 -1.33 10.88 10.55
N PRO A 203 -1.42 11.68 9.46
CA PRO A 203 -0.59 12.87 9.29
C PRO A 203 -0.71 13.87 10.44
N GLN A 204 -1.87 13.97 11.09
CA GLN A 204 -2.04 14.84 12.26
C GLN A 204 -1.17 14.37 13.44
N ASP A 205 -1.23 13.07 13.76
CA ASP A 205 -0.42 12.49 14.83
C ASP A 205 1.08 12.64 14.54
N ILE A 206 1.51 12.37 13.31
CA ILE A 206 2.90 12.57 12.89
C ILE A 206 3.30 14.04 13.05
N ASN A 207 2.50 14.98 12.53
CA ASN A 207 2.81 16.41 12.57
C ASN A 207 2.88 16.95 14.01
N SER A 208 2.10 16.40 14.93
CA SER A 208 2.16 16.75 16.36
C SER A 208 3.44 16.28 17.07
N GLY A 209 4.24 15.41 16.44
CA GLY A 209 5.43 14.82 17.05
C GLY A 209 5.16 13.64 17.98
N LYS A 210 3.90 13.19 18.10
CA LYS A 210 3.46 12.08 18.96
C LYS A 210 4.31 10.81 18.82
N TYR A 211 4.83 10.55 17.61
CA TYR A 211 5.56 9.33 17.30
C TYR A 211 7.05 9.52 17.05
N ASP A 212 7.62 10.70 17.31
CA ASP A 212 9.01 11.02 17.01
C ASP A 212 10.01 10.08 17.68
N SER A 213 9.85 9.85 18.99
CA SER A 213 10.74 8.96 19.74
C SER A 213 10.69 7.55 19.17
N ARG A 214 9.48 7.00 18.96
CA ARG A 214 9.28 5.66 18.41
C ARG A 214 9.86 5.51 17.00
N LEU A 215 9.62 6.47 16.11
CA LEU A 215 10.14 6.44 14.74
C LEU A 215 11.66 6.61 14.70
N SER A 216 12.22 7.50 15.53
CA SER A 216 13.68 7.65 15.66
C SER A 216 14.32 6.35 16.11
N SER A 217 13.78 5.71 17.15
CA SER A 217 14.27 4.41 17.63
C SER A 217 14.14 3.32 16.58
N TRP A 218 13.02 3.30 15.83
CA TRP A 218 12.84 2.34 14.74
C TRP A 218 13.90 2.52 13.66
N PHE A 219 14.07 3.73 13.11
CA PHE A 219 15.09 4.01 12.09
C PHE A 219 16.51 3.73 12.56
N ALA A 220 16.84 4.06 13.81
CA ALA A 220 18.15 3.76 14.39
C ALA A 220 18.41 2.25 14.58
N SER A 221 17.37 1.45 14.71
CA SER A 221 17.46 -0.01 14.87
C SER A 221 17.56 -0.79 13.56
N ILE A 222 17.38 -0.12 12.41
CA ILE A 222 17.42 -0.79 11.10
C ILE A 222 18.87 -1.18 10.76
N PRO A 223 19.11 -2.43 10.29
CA PRO A 223 20.43 -2.91 9.89
C PRO A 223 21.07 -2.06 8.78
N ARG A 224 22.40 -2.16 8.63
CA ARG A 224 23.20 -1.37 7.68
C ARG A 224 23.74 -2.19 6.51
N GLU A 225 23.37 -3.46 6.43
CA GLU A 225 23.91 -4.44 5.49
C GLU A 225 23.14 -4.47 4.17
N HIS A 226 21.83 -4.26 4.19
CA HIS A 226 20.97 -4.29 3.01
C HIS A 226 20.06 -3.06 2.91
N ASN A 227 19.60 -2.75 1.70
CA ASN A 227 18.75 -1.59 1.45
C ASN A 227 17.34 -1.80 2.04
N VAL A 228 16.82 -0.76 2.69
CA VAL A 228 15.44 -0.67 3.20
C VAL A 228 14.76 0.52 2.55
N TYR A 229 13.93 0.23 1.55
CA TYR A 229 13.05 1.20 0.91
C TYR A 229 11.82 1.37 1.80
N TRP A 230 11.74 2.45 2.56
CA TRP A 230 10.63 2.65 3.49
C TRP A 230 9.64 3.68 2.94
N SER A 231 8.36 3.43 3.17
CA SER A 231 7.26 4.28 2.75
C SER A 231 6.34 4.61 3.91
N TYR A 232 6.22 5.90 4.19
CA TYR A 232 5.20 6.41 5.07
C TYR A 232 3.91 6.60 4.25
N PHE A 233 2.90 5.80 4.59
CA PHE A 233 1.54 5.96 4.10
C PHE A 233 1.43 5.89 2.56
N HIS A 234 1.79 4.72 2.02
CA HIS A 234 1.54 4.37 0.62
C HIS A 234 0.06 4.51 0.25
N GLU A 235 -0.17 4.86 -1.02
CA GLU A 235 -1.48 5.10 -1.62
C GLU A 235 -2.39 6.01 -0.75
N PRO A 236 -1.98 7.25 -0.43
CA PRO A 236 -2.77 8.16 0.41
C PRO A 236 -4.00 8.74 -0.31
N GLU A 237 -4.15 8.53 -1.61
CA GLU A 237 -5.03 9.31 -2.47
C GLU A 237 -6.50 9.13 -2.10
N ASP A 238 -6.94 7.88 -1.93
CA ASP A 238 -8.31 7.56 -1.52
C ASP A 238 -8.62 8.08 -0.11
N ASP A 239 -7.63 8.10 0.80
CA ASP A 239 -7.81 8.61 2.16
C ASP A 239 -7.98 10.14 2.16
N VAL A 240 -7.24 10.85 1.30
CA VAL A 240 -7.43 12.29 1.08
C VAL A 240 -8.79 12.59 0.47
N GLU A 241 -9.22 11.83 -0.53
CA GLU A 241 -10.54 12.03 -1.18
C GLU A 241 -11.71 11.82 -0.22
N ARG A 242 -11.58 10.86 0.71
CA ARG A 242 -12.55 10.66 1.78
C ARG A 242 -12.47 11.69 2.92
N GLY A 243 -11.53 12.64 2.84
CA GLY A 243 -11.37 13.70 3.83
C GLY A 243 -10.70 13.26 5.14
N ALA A 244 -10.01 12.12 5.17
CA ALA A 244 -9.31 11.65 6.36
C ALA A 244 -8.17 12.59 6.77
N PHE A 245 -7.54 13.26 5.80
CA PHE A 245 -6.54 14.31 6.00
C PHE A 245 -6.33 15.11 4.69
N THR A 246 -5.63 16.24 4.78
CA THR A 246 -5.29 17.05 3.60
C THR A 246 -3.95 16.64 3.00
N THR A 247 -3.77 16.89 1.70
CA THR A 247 -2.48 16.67 1.01
C THR A 247 -1.35 17.50 1.62
N ALA A 248 -1.64 18.71 2.10
CA ALA A 248 -0.66 19.55 2.79
C ALA A 248 -0.20 18.94 4.14
N ALA A 249 -1.13 18.40 4.93
CA ALA A 249 -0.80 17.70 6.16
C ALA A 249 0.04 16.45 5.87
N TYR A 250 -0.29 15.70 4.81
CA TYR A 250 0.45 14.54 4.35
C TYR A 250 1.90 14.88 3.93
N ARG A 251 2.10 15.91 3.09
CA ARG A 251 3.45 16.35 2.68
C ARG A 251 4.29 16.84 3.87
N THR A 252 3.66 17.52 4.84
CA THR A 252 4.33 17.95 6.08
C THR A 252 4.77 16.76 6.93
N ALA A 253 3.91 15.75 7.06
CA ALA A 253 4.21 14.53 7.79
C ALA A 253 5.38 13.77 7.16
N TRP A 254 5.41 13.67 5.83
CA TRP A 254 6.56 13.11 5.09
C TRP A 254 7.88 13.79 5.42
N LYS A 255 7.93 15.12 5.39
CA LYS A 255 9.14 15.89 5.74
C LYS A 255 9.63 15.58 7.15
N ARG A 256 8.71 15.46 8.11
CA ARG A 256 9.05 15.12 9.49
C ARG A 256 9.63 13.71 9.61
N VAL A 257 8.96 12.71 9.01
CA VAL A 257 9.42 11.30 9.05
C VAL A 257 10.78 11.15 8.36
N ALA A 258 10.98 11.80 7.21
CA ALA A 258 12.28 11.80 6.53
C ALA A 258 13.37 12.45 7.39
N GLY A 259 13.08 13.55 8.09
CA GLY A 259 14.00 14.17 9.03
C GLY A 259 14.38 13.25 10.21
N LEU A 260 13.45 12.44 10.71
CA LEU A 260 13.71 11.41 11.73
C LEU A 260 14.62 10.30 11.19
N ALA A 261 14.36 9.82 9.96
CA ALA A 261 15.20 8.81 9.30
C ALA A 261 16.63 9.33 9.06
N ASN A 262 16.78 10.56 8.58
CA ASN A 262 18.08 11.18 8.31
C ASN A 262 18.97 11.25 9.57
N ARG A 263 18.38 11.49 10.75
CA ARG A 263 19.10 11.51 12.02
C ARG A 263 19.68 10.16 12.44
N ALA A 264 19.17 9.05 11.91
CA ALA A 264 19.74 7.72 12.17
C ALA A 264 21.12 7.52 11.50
N GLY A 265 21.48 8.37 10.52
CA GLY A 265 22.76 8.28 9.81
C GLY A 265 22.98 6.94 9.11
N ASN A 266 21.90 6.24 8.75
CA ASN A 266 21.96 4.94 8.09
C ASN A 266 21.77 5.12 6.57
N PRO A 267 22.82 4.95 5.74
CA PRO A 267 22.74 5.15 4.29
C PRO A 267 21.94 4.06 3.55
N LYS A 268 21.45 3.04 4.27
CA LYS A 268 20.58 2.00 3.71
C LYS A 268 19.10 2.32 3.82
N LEU A 269 18.73 3.37 4.55
CA LEU A 269 17.36 3.85 4.62
C LEU A 269 17.07 4.71 3.40
N ILE A 270 16.15 4.25 2.55
CA ILE A 270 15.81 4.92 1.30
C ILE A 270 14.35 5.37 1.40
N ASN A 271 14.12 6.67 1.53
CA ASN A 271 12.78 7.21 1.63
C ASN A 271 12.05 7.12 0.28
N THR A 272 10.95 6.36 0.26
CA THR A 272 10.30 5.92 -0.98
C THR A 272 8.84 6.36 -0.98
N LEU A 273 8.50 7.35 -1.81
CA LEU A 273 7.11 7.77 -2.00
C LEU A 273 6.41 6.75 -2.89
N ILE A 274 5.33 6.15 -2.40
CA ILE A 274 4.59 5.11 -3.14
C ILE A 274 3.17 5.58 -3.39
N LEU A 275 2.85 5.77 -4.67
CA LEU A 275 1.56 6.25 -5.15
C LEU A 275 0.92 5.22 -6.09
N MET A 276 -0.38 5.35 -6.28
CA MET A 276 -1.09 4.58 -7.30
C MET A 276 -0.63 5.01 -8.70
N CYS A 277 -0.50 4.08 -9.64
CA CYS A 277 -0.41 4.41 -11.07
C CYS A 277 -1.63 5.25 -11.52
N TRP A 278 -2.80 5.01 -10.92
CA TRP A 278 -4.03 5.75 -11.18
C TRP A 278 -3.89 7.26 -10.94
N THR A 279 -2.98 7.69 -10.06
CA THR A 279 -2.72 9.10 -9.77
C THR A 279 -2.21 9.88 -10.98
N LEU A 280 -1.66 9.20 -11.99
CA LEU A 280 -1.20 9.79 -13.24
C LEU A 280 -2.23 9.69 -14.37
N ASP A 281 -3.29 8.90 -14.21
CA ASP A 281 -4.37 8.85 -15.20
C ASP A 281 -5.21 10.14 -15.10
N PRO A 282 -5.41 10.90 -16.19
CA PRO A 282 -6.22 12.11 -16.17
C PRO A 282 -7.64 11.91 -15.64
N LYS A 283 -8.22 10.71 -15.82
CA LYS A 283 -9.57 10.36 -15.33
C LYS A 283 -9.64 10.24 -13.82
N SER A 284 -8.51 10.12 -13.13
CA SER A 284 -8.49 10.14 -11.67
C SER A 284 -8.85 11.52 -11.11
N GLY A 285 -8.61 12.59 -11.87
CA GLY A 285 -8.67 13.96 -11.36
C GLY A 285 -7.60 14.27 -10.31
N ARG A 286 -6.65 13.37 -10.08
CA ARG A 286 -5.57 13.51 -9.10
C ARG A 286 -4.36 14.18 -9.72
N SER A 287 -3.47 14.66 -8.87
CA SER A 287 -2.19 15.23 -9.27
C SER A 287 -1.06 14.66 -8.42
N PHE A 288 0.00 14.19 -9.07
CA PHE A 288 1.23 13.76 -8.40
C PHE A 288 1.78 14.84 -7.46
N ASP A 289 1.79 16.10 -7.89
CA ASP A 289 2.39 17.21 -7.14
C ASP A 289 1.63 17.48 -5.83
N ALA A 290 0.37 17.06 -5.75
CA ALA A 290 -0.39 17.12 -4.51
C ALA A 290 0.20 16.17 -3.44
N PHE A 291 0.84 15.07 -3.83
CA PHE A 291 1.37 14.09 -2.87
C PHE A 291 2.89 14.16 -2.72
N TYR A 292 3.61 14.81 -3.64
CA TYR A 292 5.06 14.87 -3.64
C TYR A 292 5.61 15.93 -2.65
N PRO A 293 6.34 15.55 -1.57
CA PRO A 293 6.82 16.49 -0.56
C PRO A 293 8.08 17.27 -0.96
N GLY A 294 8.72 16.91 -2.08
CA GLY A 294 9.93 17.54 -2.60
C GLY A 294 11.04 16.53 -2.95
N GLY A 295 11.91 16.91 -3.89
CA GLY A 295 13.03 16.06 -4.32
C GLY A 295 14.20 15.99 -3.34
N ASP A 296 14.24 16.88 -2.36
CA ASP A 296 15.13 16.85 -1.20
C ASP A 296 14.62 15.89 -0.11
N VAL A 297 13.34 15.52 -0.16
CA VAL A 297 12.68 14.63 0.82
C VAL A 297 12.57 13.20 0.31
N ILE A 298 12.40 12.99 -1.00
CA ILE A 298 12.18 11.67 -1.60
C ILE A 298 13.38 11.26 -2.45
N GLU A 299 13.93 10.09 -2.15
CA GLU A 299 15.07 9.47 -2.84
C GLU A 299 14.60 8.57 -3.98
N THR A 300 13.55 7.78 -3.77
CA THR A 300 13.02 6.82 -4.75
C THR A 300 11.50 6.97 -4.92
N LEU A 301 11.00 6.76 -6.13
CA LEU A 301 9.56 6.65 -6.40
C LEU A 301 9.15 5.17 -6.47
N GLY A 302 8.17 4.77 -5.68
CA GLY A 302 7.49 3.50 -5.86
C GLY A 302 6.12 3.71 -6.49
N TRP A 303 5.65 2.69 -7.19
CA TRP A 303 4.34 2.73 -7.84
C TRP A 303 3.58 1.44 -7.63
N ASP A 304 2.30 1.58 -7.31
CA ASP A 304 1.36 0.48 -7.16
C ASP A 304 0.45 0.47 -8.40
N CYS A 305 0.62 -0.55 -9.25
CA CYS A 305 0.15 -0.55 -10.63
C CYS A 305 -0.44 -1.91 -10.98
N TYR A 306 -1.74 -1.94 -11.26
CA TYR A 306 -2.47 -3.19 -11.44
C TYR A 306 -3.09 -3.31 -12.82
N ASN A 307 -3.09 -4.52 -13.35
CA ASN A 307 -3.89 -4.89 -14.50
C ASN A 307 -5.22 -5.46 -14.01
N TRP A 308 -6.32 -4.76 -14.27
CA TRP A 308 -7.66 -5.21 -13.88
C TRP A 308 -8.26 -6.08 -14.99
N GLY A 309 -7.63 -7.22 -15.26
CA GLY A 309 -7.97 -8.15 -16.33
C GLY A 309 -9.43 -8.60 -16.32
N ALA A 310 -10.01 -8.88 -15.15
CA ALA A 310 -11.43 -9.25 -15.05
C ALA A 310 -12.35 -8.11 -15.47
N LYS A 311 -12.10 -6.90 -14.94
CA LYS A 311 -12.87 -5.69 -15.23
C LYS A 311 -12.73 -5.26 -16.69
N TRP A 312 -11.52 -5.29 -17.24
CA TRP A 312 -11.20 -4.86 -18.59
C TRP A 312 -11.47 -5.94 -19.63
N LYS A 313 -11.72 -7.19 -19.20
CA LYS A 313 -11.92 -8.38 -20.05
C LYS A 313 -10.75 -8.62 -21.01
N ARG A 314 -9.55 -8.18 -20.65
CA ARG A 314 -8.30 -8.36 -21.39
C ARG A 314 -7.11 -8.14 -20.48
N TYR A 315 -5.96 -8.70 -20.85
CA TYR A 315 -4.69 -8.29 -20.26
C TYR A 315 -4.18 -7.04 -20.99
N ALA A 316 -4.11 -5.90 -20.31
CA ALA A 316 -3.61 -4.67 -20.95
C ALA A 316 -2.09 -4.74 -21.20
N PRO A 317 -1.58 -4.23 -22.34
CA PRO A 317 -0.16 -4.23 -22.62
C PRO A 317 0.62 -3.44 -21.54
N PRO A 318 1.85 -3.86 -21.18
CA PRO A 318 2.61 -3.22 -20.11
C PRO A 318 2.78 -1.71 -20.29
N GLN A 319 3.01 -1.23 -21.51
CA GLN A 319 3.14 0.20 -21.80
C GLN A 319 1.90 1.01 -21.37
N GLU A 320 0.70 0.45 -21.49
CA GLU A 320 -0.55 1.12 -21.09
C GLU A 320 -0.65 1.28 -19.57
N ILE A 321 -0.14 0.32 -18.80
CA ILE A 321 -0.22 0.33 -17.33
C ILE A 321 0.93 1.14 -16.72
N TYR A 322 2.14 0.97 -17.24
CA TYR A 322 3.38 1.41 -16.60
C TYR A 322 3.99 2.65 -17.26
N GLY A 323 3.56 3.00 -18.48
CA GLY A 323 4.20 4.04 -19.29
C GLY A 323 4.29 5.40 -18.61
N GLU A 324 3.17 5.87 -18.05
CA GLU A 324 3.10 7.17 -17.40
C GLU A 324 3.98 7.25 -16.14
N MET A 325 3.98 6.20 -15.30
CA MET A 325 4.81 6.21 -14.09
C MET A 325 6.30 6.14 -14.39
N ILE A 326 6.69 5.42 -15.46
CA ILE A 326 8.07 5.40 -15.94
C ILE A 326 8.47 6.79 -16.45
N SER A 327 7.61 7.41 -17.27
CA SER A 327 7.83 8.74 -17.81
C SER A 327 8.00 9.78 -16.69
N LYS A 328 7.08 9.80 -15.72
CA LYS A 328 7.13 10.69 -14.56
C LYS A 328 8.40 10.47 -13.72
N SER A 329 8.79 9.23 -13.49
CA SER A 329 10.00 8.91 -12.71
C SER A 329 11.27 9.37 -13.41
N LYS A 330 11.37 9.15 -14.72
CA LYS A 330 12.49 9.62 -15.54
C LYS A 330 12.54 11.14 -15.62
N ALA A 331 11.39 11.81 -15.77
CA ALA A 331 11.31 13.27 -15.82
C ALA A 331 11.81 13.93 -14.52
N LEU A 332 11.64 13.27 -13.37
CA LEU A 332 12.17 13.72 -12.08
C LEU A 332 13.63 13.32 -11.83
N GLY A 333 14.23 12.50 -12.70
CA GLY A 333 15.58 11.98 -12.53
C GLY A 333 15.75 11.10 -11.27
N LYS A 334 14.66 10.48 -10.79
CA LYS A 334 14.67 9.68 -9.57
C LYS A 334 14.76 8.18 -9.89
N PRO A 335 15.51 7.38 -9.10
CA PRO A 335 15.33 5.94 -9.05
C PRO A 335 13.86 5.60 -8.80
N TRP A 336 13.41 4.47 -9.36
CA TRP A 336 12.02 4.06 -9.21
C TRP A 336 11.88 2.54 -9.16
N GLY A 337 10.75 2.09 -8.63
CA GLY A 337 10.38 0.68 -8.60
C GLY A 337 8.86 0.48 -8.67
N VAL A 338 8.45 -0.72 -9.01
CA VAL A 338 7.05 -1.15 -8.93
C VAL A 338 6.86 -1.87 -7.60
N ALA A 339 6.26 -1.16 -6.67
CA ALA A 339 6.10 -1.60 -5.29
C ALA A 339 5.02 -2.66 -5.15
N GLU A 340 4.00 -2.59 -6.02
CA GLU A 340 2.96 -3.58 -6.15
C GLU A 340 2.51 -3.69 -7.59
N THR A 341 2.36 -4.92 -8.08
CA THR A 341 1.71 -5.17 -9.36
C THR A 341 1.09 -6.55 -9.42
N GLY A 342 0.13 -6.74 -10.31
CA GLY A 342 -0.48 -8.03 -10.55
C GLY A 342 -1.60 -7.93 -11.58
N SER A 343 -2.12 -9.10 -11.93
CA SER A 343 -3.38 -9.23 -12.67
C SER A 343 -4.26 -10.28 -12.01
N ASP A 344 -5.54 -9.97 -11.87
CA ASP A 344 -6.56 -11.01 -11.76
C ASP A 344 -6.68 -11.75 -13.11
N LEU A 345 -7.37 -12.89 -13.10
CA LEU A 345 -7.62 -13.64 -14.33
C LEU A 345 -8.68 -12.93 -15.18
N VAL A 346 -8.39 -12.80 -16.47
CA VAL A 346 -9.44 -12.51 -17.47
C VAL A 346 -10.45 -13.67 -17.46
N PRO A 347 -11.77 -13.42 -17.53
CA PRO A 347 -12.76 -14.48 -17.40
C PRO A 347 -12.58 -15.55 -18.47
N GLY A 348 -12.52 -16.82 -18.05
CA GLY A 348 -12.28 -17.96 -18.93
C GLY A 348 -10.81 -18.30 -19.19
N ASP A 349 -9.85 -17.51 -18.69
CA ASP A 349 -8.43 -17.87 -18.78
C ASP A 349 -8.05 -18.95 -17.75
N SER A 350 -7.29 -19.94 -18.20
CA SER A 350 -6.70 -20.99 -17.36
C SER A 350 -5.40 -20.56 -16.67
N GLY A 351 -4.99 -19.30 -16.87
CA GLY A 351 -3.72 -18.74 -16.43
C GLY A 351 -2.67 -18.64 -17.54
N SER A 352 -2.93 -19.24 -18.71
CA SER A 352 -2.00 -19.17 -19.85
C SER A 352 -1.90 -17.74 -20.40
N GLY A 353 -3.02 -17.03 -20.48
CA GLY A 353 -3.05 -15.62 -20.88
C GLY A 353 -2.33 -14.74 -19.86
N ARG A 354 -2.60 -14.93 -18.56
CA ARG A 354 -1.91 -14.21 -17.48
C ARG A 354 -0.41 -14.46 -17.49
N ALA A 355 0.02 -15.71 -17.69
CA ALA A 355 1.44 -16.06 -17.79
C ALA A 355 2.14 -15.33 -18.95
N ASN A 356 1.49 -15.24 -20.11
CA ASN A 356 2.01 -14.48 -21.26
C ASN A 356 2.11 -12.98 -20.94
N TRP A 357 1.09 -12.43 -20.29
CA TRP A 357 1.13 -11.05 -19.82
C TRP A 357 2.25 -10.81 -18.80
N ILE A 358 2.44 -11.71 -17.83
CA ILE A 358 3.52 -11.61 -16.84
C ILE A 358 4.88 -11.56 -17.54
N ARG A 359 5.16 -12.46 -18.50
CA ARG A 359 6.43 -12.45 -19.25
C ARG A 359 6.64 -11.15 -20.02
N SER A 360 5.58 -10.65 -20.67
CA SER A 360 5.62 -9.37 -21.39
C SER A 360 5.91 -8.21 -20.43
N MET A 361 5.23 -8.17 -19.28
CA MET A 361 5.38 -7.17 -18.23
C MET A 361 6.78 -7.18 -17.61
N THR A 362 7.30 -8.35 -17.22
CA THR A 362 8.65 -8.46 -16.65
C THR A 362 9.73 -8.11 -17.67
N GLY A 363 9.59 -8.52 -18.93
CA GLY A 363 10.50 -8.14 -20.01
C GLY A 363 10.50 -6.63 -20.27
N PHE A 364 9.31 -6.03 -20.33
CA PHE A 364 9.14 -4.59 -20.48
C PHE A 364 9.78 -3.83 -19.32
N LEU A 365 9.40 -4.13 -18.07
CA LEU A 365 9.92 -3.45 -16.89
C LEU A 365 11.43 -3.62 -16.74
N ASN A 366 11.97 -4.83 -16.90
CA ASN A 366 13.42 -5.07 -16.81
C ASN A 366 14.20 -4.24 -17.85
N GLY A 367 13.66 -4.06 -19.06
CA GLY A 367 14.22 -3.15 -20.07
C GLY A 367 14.27 -1.68 -19.64
N GLN A 368 13.42 -1.27 -18.69
CA GLN A 368 13.37 0.09 -18.14
C GLN A 368 14.23 0.27 -16.88
N ARG A 369 14.82 -0.82 -16.37
CA ARG A 369 15.74 -0.87 -15.22
C ARG A 369 15.23 -0.23 -13.92
N PRO A 370 14.03 -0.58 -13.42
CA PRO A 370 13.65 -0.23 -12.06
C PRO A 370 14.56 -0.89 -11.02
N GLU A 371 14.59 -0.30 -9.84
CA GLU A 371 15.25 -0.84 -8.66
C GLU A 371 14.63 -2.17 -8.22
N PHE A 372 13.31 -2.26 -8.23
CA PHE A 372 12.56 -3.45 -7.82
C PHE A 372 11.21 -3.56 -8.56
N VAL A 373 10.70 -4.78 -8.64
CA VAL A 373 9.32 -5.08 -9.07
C VAL A 373 8.78 -6.16 -8.14
N ALA A 374 7.72 -5.85 -7.38
CA ALA A 374 7.09 -6.80 -6.48
C ALA A 374 5.69 -7.22 -6.95
N TYR A 375 5.50 -8.52 -7.13
CA TYR A 375 4.19 -9.07 -7.43
C TYR A 375 3.31 -9.07 -6.17
N TYR A 376 2.08 -8.58 -6.28
CA TYR A 376 1.11 -8.54 -5.19
C TYR A 376 0.31 -9.85 -5.15
N ASN A 377 0.77 -10.83 -4.36
CA ASN A 377 0.24 -12.18 -4.35
C ASN A 377 -0.86 -12.36 -3.29
N GLN A 378 -1.91 -11.54 -3.33
CA GLN A 378 -3.00 -11.53 -2.33
C GLN A 378 -4.38 -11.30 -2.96
N VAL A 379 -5.43 -11.51 -2.17
CA VAL A 379 -6.83 -11.20 -2.53
C VAL A 379 -7.18 -9.83 -1.98
N VAL A 380 -7.87 -9.03 -2.78
CA VAL A 380 -8.54 -7.79 -2.35
C VAL A 380 -10.02 -7.85 -2.69
N SER A 381 -10.82 -6.93 -2.18
CA SER A 381 -12.27 -6.93 -2.42
C SER A 381 -12.63 -6.80 -3.91
N GLN A 382 -11.75 -6.19 -4.71
CA GLN A 382 -11.96 -5.95 -6.14
C GLN A 382 -11.35 -7.03 -7.06
N GLY A 383 -10.57 -7.99 -6.54
CA GLY A 383 -9.90 -8.98 -7.39
C GLY A 383 -9.02 -9.99 -6.62
N ASP A 384 -8.74 -11.11 -7.27
CA ASP A 384 -7.79 -12.13 -6.78
C ASP A 384 -6.51 -12.09 -7.62
N PHE A 385 -5.47 -11.46 -7.07
CA PHE A 385 -4.19 -11.34 -7.75
C PHE A 385 -3.29 -12.56 -7.56
N ARG A 386 -3.69 -13.54 -6.72
CA ARG A 386 -2.83 -14.67 -6.39
C ARG A 386 -2.46 -15.50 -7.63
N LEU A 387 -1.21 -15.94 -7.65
CA LEU A 387 -0.70 -16.90 -8.62
C LEU A 387 -0.97 -18.31 -8.11
N LEU A 388 -2.10 -18.87 -8.51
CA LEU A 388 -2.55 -20.22 -8.10
C LEU A 388 -2.39 -21.26 -9.21
N ASP A 389 -2.31 -20.81 -10.47
CA ASP A 389 -2.08 -21.67 -11.63
C ASP A 389 -0.58 -21.83 -11.93
N GLN A 390 -0.20 -23.02 -12.40
CA GLN A 390 1.19 -23.33 -12.74
C GLN A 390 1.78 -22.40 -13.83
N PRO A 391 1.07 -22.06 -14.93
CA PRO A 391 1.61 -21.16 -15.94
C PRO A 391 2.08 -19.82 -15.39
N SER A 392 1.27 -19.16 -14.55
CA SER A 392 1.58 -17.85 -13.98
C SER A 392 2.69 -17.93 -12.94
N ILE A 393 2.68 -18.97 -12.10
CA ILE A 393 3.77 -19.23 -11.14
C ILE A 393 5.11 -19.38 -11.88
N GLN A 394 5.16 -20.18 -12.95
CA GLN A 394 6.38 -20.37 -13.72
C GLN A 394 6.82 -19.08 -14.42
N ALA A 395 5.89 -18.29 -14.97
CA ALA A 395 6.21 -17.01 -15.59
C ALA A 395 6.88 -16.04 -14.59
N TRP A 396 6.34 -15.90 -13.38
CA TRP A 396 6.95 -15.06 -12.34
C TRP A 396 8.28 -15.64 -11.84
N LYS A 397 8.34 -16.96 -11.65
CA LYS A 397 9.56 -17.66 -11.23
C LYS A 397 10.71 -17.46 -12.20
N SER A 398 10.46 -17.54 -13.51
CA SER A 398 11.47 -17.28 -14.54
C SER A 398 12.08 -15.89 -14.43
N PHE A 399 11.32 -14.88 -14.02
CA PHE A 399 11.87 -13.54 -13.77
C PHE A 399 12.69 -13.49 -12.47
N CYS A 400 12.30 -14.24 -11.44
CA CYS A 400 13.00 -14.25 -10.16
C CYS A 400 14.38 -14.94 -10.20
N VAL A 401 14.56 -15.91 -11.09
CA VAL A 401 15.78 -16.75 -11.18
C VAL A 401 16.66 -16.44 -12.40
N ALA A 402 16.25 -15.49 -13.24
CA ALA A 402 17.08 -14.95 -14.33
C ALA A 402 18.14 -14.00 -13.78
#